data_AF-A0A7C3QBG2-F1
#
_entry.id   AF-A0A7C3QBG2-F1
#
_cell.length_a   1.000
_cell.length_b   1.000
_cell.length_c   1.000
_cell.angle_alpha   90.00
_cell.angle_beta   90.00
_cell.angle_gamma   90.00
#
_symmetry.space_group_name_H-M   'P 1'
#
loop_
_entity.id
_entity.type
_entity.pdbx_description
1 polymer ?
#
loop_
_entity_poly.entity_id
_entity_poly.type
_entity_poly.pdbx_seq_one_letter_code
_entity_poly.pdbx_strand_id
1 'polypeptide(L)'
;MMPMESESVTKITDDLIGRDDKPCSCSARIAELIQLPAGDKITAKDLVRIPVVFRKFFSRFINLSWLVTLFCLFLLPAAQVWAGAYSSSAHGNSSTGVDRSTIDSKYSAFATGSCAHCHEQHASLEGSEPAPTSPSGPNAAMVFSPEEKLCFTCHDGSAAGGSSRDILTQFNETYRHPIDLYSGRHTLSKLEYGKNGAPFRGSLRHVECTDCHNPHVAQPGTQTFDTSNPQNNNLVSNVLKGVWGVDPTFGAAWTVPTSFTEKIPAVKEYQICLKCHSNYAFNTGSGSYSVSDSPSGLSSVTDQAMEFNPANASYHPVVTTANLGNANSLLASRLGPPWNSAPGDQTMYCSDCHGDTDSSKPDGPHGSTNKYLLKWGSWPTQSDGTTLWTLNDLSNSGIFCKLCHTLSGSNTGGGNWGHFFWSYNTDSSGGNNVHTQSWHRNYSCVTCHSAVPHGSKHERLIVYASDPAPYNYNGNTAKITKFTFESGSYSTSDCQATCSGIH
;
A
#
# COMPACT_ATOMS: atom_id res chain seq x y z
N MET A 1 61.26 2.41 -13.32
CA MET A 1 61.54 1.64 -14.55
C MET A 1 60.57 0.47 -14.57
N MET A 2 59.65 0.43 -15.55
CA MET A 2 58.81 -0.70 -16.01
C MET A 2 57.59 -1.20 -15.18
N PRO A 3 56.55 -1.78 -15.85
CA PRO A 3 55.11 -1.52 -15.61
C PRO A 3 54.20 -2.78 -15.38
N MET A 4 52.87 -2.54 -15.42
CA MET A 4 51.66 -3.39 -15.25
C MET A 4 51.49 -4.63 -16.18
N GLU A 5 50.67 -5.62 -15.75
CA GLU A 5 49.50 -6.28 -16.43
C GLU A 5 49.10 -7.58 -15.69
N SER A 6 47.89 -7.77 -15.12
CA SER A 6 46.54 -8.12 -15.64
C SER A 6 46.24 -9.63 -15.77
N GLU A 7 45.55 -10.22 -14.77
CA GLU A 7 44.86 -11.51 -14.87
C GLU A 7 43.41 -11.39 -14.40
N SER A 8 42.47 -11.21 -15.33
CA SER A 8 41.03 -11.40 -15.09
C SER A 8 40.25 -11.58 -16.41
N VAL A 9 40.48 -12.69 -17.12
CA VAL A 9 39.68 -13.03 -18.32
C VAL A 9 39.00 -14.40 -18.25
N THR A 10 39.32 -15.25 -17.28
CA THR A 10 38.83 -16.65 -17.27
C THR A 10 37.54 -16.90 -16.48
N LYS A 11 36.79 -15.86 -16.07
CA LYS A 11 35.56 -16.03 -15.27
C LYS A 11 34.26 -15.54 -15.90
N ILE A 12 34.28 -15.08 -17.16
CA ILE A 12 33.10 -14.48 -17.81
C ILE A 12 32.39 -15.45 -18.79
N THR A 13 32.98 -16.60 -19.10
CA THR A 13 32.40 -17.54 -20.09
C THR A 13 31.37 -18.51 -19.54
N ASP A 14 31.23 -18.64 -18.21
CA ASP A 14 30.32 -19.63 -17.62
C ASP A 14 28.89 -19.08 -17.38
N ASP A 15 28.69 -17.77 -17.42
CA ASP A 15 27.37 -17.14 -17.20
C ASP A 15 26.55 -16.91 -18.49
N LEU A 16 27.12 -17.16 -19.67
CA LEU A 16 26.43 -16.95 -20.95
C LEU A 16 25.82 -18.22 -21.57
N ILE A 17 26.00 -19.38 -20.94
CA ILE A 17 25.40 -20.64 -21.38
C ILE A 17 24.64 -21.21 -20.18
N GLY A 18 23.34 -20.89 -20.11
CA GLY A 18 22.46 -21.43 -19.08
C GLY A 18 22.52 -22.95 -19.03
N ARG A 19 22.72 -23.47 -17.81
CA ARG A 19 22.18 -24.78 -17.43
C ARG A 19 20.67 -24.74 -17.63
N ASP A 20 20.11 -25.85 -18.10
CA ASP A 20 18.69 -26.16 -18.27
C ASP A 20 18.06 -25.77 -19.63
N ASP A 21 18.25 -26.65 -20.62
CA ASP A 21 17.34 -27.14 -21.67
C ASP A 21 16.15 -26.31 -22.21
N LYS A 22 16.19 -24.97 -22.25
CA LYS A 22 15.26 -24.16 -23.05
C LYS A 22 15.96 -23.01 -23.79
N PRO A 23 15.87 -22.92 -25.13
CA PRO A 23 16.53 -21.86 -25.89
C PRO A 23 15.83 -20.49 -25.71
N CYS A 24 16.61 -19.47 -25.33
CA CYS A 24 16.18 -18.07 -25.31
C CYS A 24 15.93 -17.54 -26.74
N SER A 25 14.94 -16.65 -26.88
CA SER A 25 14.41 -16.11 -28.15
C SER A 25 15.41 -15.36 -29.05
N CYS A 26 16.64 -15.12 -28.59
CA CYS A 26 17.71 -14.56 -29.42
C CYS A 26 18.37 -15.58 -30.36
N SER A 27 18.24 -16.88 -30.10
CA SER A 27 18.92 -17.93 -30.89
C SER A 27 18.18 -18.30 -32.18
N ALA A 28 16.86 -18.07 -32.26
CA ALA A 28 16.06 -18.38 -33.45
C ALA A 28 16.33 -17.45 -34.65
N ARG A 29 16.77 -16.21 -34.41
CA ARG A 29 17.00 -15.21 -35.48
C ARG A 29 18.33 -15.35 -36.21
N ILE A 30 19.28 -16.11 -35.65
CA ILE A 30 20.59 -16.35 -36.29
C ILE A 30 20.50 -17.50 -37.29
N ALA A 31 19.64 -18.50 -37.06
CA ALA A 31 19.46 -19.64 -37.95
C ALA A 31 18.84 -19.26 -39.32
N GLU A 32 17.98 -18.25 -39.35
CA GLU A 32 17.38 -17.73 -40.60
C GLU A 32 18.38 -17.02 -41.52
N LEU A 33 19.50 -16.52 -40.99
CA LEU A 33 20.51 -15.78 -41.75
C LEU A 33 21.52 -16.66 -42.50
N ILE A 34 21.52 -17.98 -42.27
CA ILE A 34 22.57 -18.88 -42.79
C ILE A 34 22.03 -20.12 -43.55
N GLN A 35 20.71 -20.22 -43.77
CA GLN A 35 20.05 -21.30 -44.54
C GLN A 35 20.62 -22.71 -44.24
N LEU A 36 20.70 -23.10 -42.97
CA LEU A 36 21.03 -24.48 -42.60
C LEU A 36 19.75 -25.27 -42.31
N PRO A 37 19.62 -26.53 -42.81
CA PRO A 37 18.46 -27.35 -42.52
C PRO A 37 18.36 -27.69 -41.03
N ALA A 38 17.14 -27.67 -40.51
CA ALA A 38 16.86 -27.85 -39.08
C ALA A 38 17.15 -29.29 -38.62
N GLY A 39 18.08 -29.46 -37.68
CA GLY A 39 18.24 -30.74 -36.98
C GLY A 39 19.57 -31.01 -36.27
N ASP A 40 20.70 -30.44 -36.72
CA ASP A 40 22.02 -30.89 -36.24
C ASP A 40 22.77 -29.87 -35.36
N LYS A 41 23.45 -30.37 -34.33
CA LYS A 41 24.28 -29.61 -33.38
C LYS A 41 25.64 -29.31 -33.99
N ILE A 42 26.04 -28.03 -34.03
CA ILE A 42 27.38 -27.60 -34.46
C ILE A 42 28.38 -27.83 -33.31
N THR A 43 29.53 -28.45 -33.59
CA THR A 43 30.62 -28.57 -32.61
C THR A 43 31.77 -27.63 -32.97
N ALA A 44 32.57 -27.24 -31.97
CA ALA A 44 33.71 -26.32 -32.13
C ALA A 44 34.78 -26.79 -33.14
N LYS A 45 34.72 -28.04 -33.62
CA LYS A 45 35.64 -28.60 -34.62
C LYS A 45 35.28 -28.23 -36.07
N ASP A 46 34.07 -27.75 -36.34
CA ASP A 46 33.61 -27.48 -37.71
C ASP A 46 34.04 -26.11 -38.26
N LEU A 47 34.60 -25.24 -37.41
CA LEU A 47 35.04 -23.88 -37.77
C LEU A 47 36.46 -23.80 -38.39
N VAL A 48 37.15 -24.93 -38.62
CA VAL A 48 38.59 -24.93 -38.99
C VAL A 48 38.84 -25.14 -40.49
N ARG A 49 37.84 -25.04 -41.37
CA ARG A 49 38.03 -25.19 -42.83
C ARG A 49 37.51 -24.00 -43.63
N ILE A 50 38.20 -22.86 -43.56
CA ILE A 50 38.07 -21.79 -44.57
C ILE A 50 39.48 -21.38 -45.05
N PRO A 51 39.78 -21.39 -46.37
CA PRO A 51 41.13 -21.13 -46.89
C PRO A 51 41.60 -19.68 -46.67
N VAL A 52 42.92 -19.52 -46.47
CA VAL A 52 43.65 -18.31 -46.08
C VAL A 52 43.55 -17.12 -47.07
N VAL A 53 42.90 -17.27 -48.22
CA VAL A 53 42.90 -16.24 -49.28
C VAL A 53 41.82 -15.15 -49.07
N PHE A 54 40.82 -15.36 -48.20
CA PHE A 54 39.76 -14.37 -47.93
C PHE A 54 40.08 -13.35 -46.82
N ARG A 55 41.21 -13.47 -46.12
CA ARG A 55 41.54 -12.60 -44.96
C ARG A 55 41.97 -11.18 -45.34
N LYS A 56 42.44 -10.92 -46.57
CA LYS A 56 43.03 -9.62 -46.94
C LYS A 56 42.04 -8.62 -47.57
N PHE A 57 40.85 -9.04 -47.98
CA PHE A 57 39.87 -8.12 -48.59
C PHE A 57 38.91 -7.49 -47.57
N PHE A 58 38.71 -8.12 -46.41
CA PHE A 58 37.80 -7.61 -45.39
C PHE A 58 38.41 -6.61 -44.39
N SER A 59 39.73 -6.45 -44.32
CA SER A 59 40.36 -5.61 -43.30
C SER A 59 40.28 -4.09 -43.55
N ARG A 60 39.75 -3.65 -44.70
CA ARG A 60 39.66 -2.21 -45.05
C ARG A 60 38.26 -1.62 -44.97
N PHE A 61 37.20 -2.43 -44.93
CA PHE A 61 35.81 -1.95 -44.76
C PHE A 61 35.28 -2.10 -43.33
N ILE A 62 35.94 -2.89 -42.48
CA ILE A 62 35.54 -3.13 -41.10
C ILE A 62 35.79 -1.91 -40.20
N ASN A 63 36.77 -1.05 -40.49
CA ASN A 63 37.11 0.03 -39.56
C ASN A 63 36.08 1.16 -39.51
N LEU A 64 35.43 1.52 -40.63
CA LEU A 64 34.44 2.60 -40.62
C LEU A 64 33.08 2.13 -40.10
N SER A 65 32.67 0.90 -40.45
CA SER A 65 31.38 0.36 -40.00
C SER A 65 31.41 -0.01 -38.52
N TRP A 66 32.53 -0.49 -37.96
CA TRP A 66 32.65 -0.70 -36.52
C TRP A 66 32.76 0.61 -35.75
N LEU A 67 33.47 1.62 -36.25
CA LEU A 67 33.47 2.95 -35.60
C LEU A 67 32.10 3.61 -35.65
N VAL A 68 31.35 3.49 -36.75
CA VAL A 68 29.96 3.98 -36.83
C VAL A 68 29.04 3.16 -35.95
N THR A 69 29.22 1.84 -35.82
CA THR A 69 28.38 1.01 -34.94
C THR A 69 28.70 1.24 -33.47
N LEU A 70 29.97 1.43 -33.10
CA LEU A 70 30.36 1.85 -31.74
C LEU A 70 29.86 3.25 -31.43
N PHE A 71 30.00 4.20 -32.36
CA PHE A 71 29.50 5.58 -32.22
C PHE A 71 27.97 5.62 -32.19
N CYS A 72 27.28 4.74 -32.92
CA CYS A 72 25.83 4.54 -32.83
C CYS A 72 25.41 3.80 -31.55
N LEU A 73 26.25 2.97 -30.94
CA LEU A 73 26.04 2.39 -29.60
C LEU A 73 26.23 3.44 -28.49
N PHE A 74 27.09 4.44 -28.69
CA PHE A 74 27.22 5.63 -27.83
C PHE A 74 26.14 6.71 -28.11
N LEU A 75 25.48 6.67 -29.27
CA LEU A 75 24.35 7.53 -29.66
C LEU A 75 22.99 6.82 -29.58
N LEU A 76 22.94 5.55 -29.17
CA LEU A 76 21.73 5.05 -28.51
C LEU A 76 21.48 6.05 -27.39
N PRO A 77 20.30 6.67 -27.30
CA PRO A 77 20.03 7.55 -26.18
C PRO A 77 20.35 6.71 -24.96
N ALA A 78 21.42 7.08 -24.24
CA ALA A 78 21.69 6.58 -22.90
C ALA A 78 20.33 6.67 -22.26
N ALA A 79 19.71 5.50 -22.02
CA ALA A 79 18.27 5.38 -21.79
C ALA A 79 17.93 6.55 -20.89
N GLN A 80 17.24 7.58 -21.43
CA GLN A 80 17.25 8.88 -20.77
C GLN A 80 16.76 8.59 -19.36
N VAL A 81 17.68 8.62 -18.39
CA VAL A 81 17.32 8.33 -17.01
C VAL A 81 16.63 9.62 -16.65
N TRP A 82 15.33 9.65 -16.85
CA TRP A 82 14.52 10.84 -16.68
C TRP A 82 14.64 11.24 -15.22
N ALA A 83 15.62 12.10 -14.93
CA ALA A 83 15.53 13.03 -13.82
C ALA A 83 14.21 13.81 -13.89
N GLY A 84 13.53 13.85 -15.04
CA GLY A 84 12.21 14.46 -15.22
C GLY A 84 11.14 14.00 -14.21
N ALA A 85 11.12 12.72 -13.82
CA ALA A 85 10.20 12.26 -12.78
C ALA A 85 10.60 12.81 -11.40
N TYR A 86 11.90 12.79 -11.08
CA TYR A 86 12.43 13.29 -9.82
C TYR A 86 12.31 14.81 -9.66
N SER A 87 12.65 15.59 -10.68
CA SER A 87 12.54 17.05 -10.65
C SER A 87 11.10 17.53 -10.45
N SER A 88 10.12 16.67 -10.75
CA SER A 88 8.70 16.93 -10.51
C SER A 88 8.19 16.44 -9.16
N SER A 89 9.01 15.74 -8.38
CA SER A 89 8.65 15.23 -7.05
C SER A 89 8.76 16.33 -6.00
N ALA A 90 8.15 16.09 -4.84
CA ALA A 90 8.30 16.93 -3.65
C ALA A 90 9.76 17.06 -3.23
N HIS A 91 10.60 16.05 -3.52
CA HIS A 91 11.99 16.03 -3.14
C HIS A 91 12.92 16.60 -4.22
N GLY A 92 12.69 16.34 -5.50
CA GLY A 92 13.60 16.79 -6.56
C GLY A 92 13.31 18.16 -7.13
N ASN A 93 12.24 18.83 -6.66
CA ASN A 93 11.92 20.19 -7.09
C ASN A 93 13.07 21.17 -6.76
N SER A 94 13.54 21.93 -7.75
CA SER A 94 14.69 22.83 -7.57
C SER A 94 14.41 24.05 -6.67
N SER A 95 13.15 24.32 -6.35
CA SER A 95 12.73 25.48 -5.56
C SER A 95 12.21 25.10 -4.17
N THR A 96 11.57 23.94 -4.04
CA THR A 96 10.91 23.49 -2.80
C THR A 96 11.37 22.11 -2.33
N GLY A 97 12.34 21.51 -3.03
CA GLY A 97 12.81 20.15 -2.81
C GLY A 97 13.67 19.97 -1.56
N VAL A 98 14.31 18.82 -1.47
CA VAL A 98 15.19 18.50 -0.34
C VAL A 98 16.38 19.45 -0.29
N ASP A 99 16.70 19.90 0.91
CA ASP A 99 17.90 20.68 1.17
C ASP A 99 18.38 20.40 2.60
N ARG A 100 19.56 19.79 2.71
CA ARG A 100 20.19 19.47 4.00
C ARG A 100 21.29 20.46 4.39
N SER A 101 21.48 21.54 3.64
CA SER A 101 22.50 22.55 3.95
C SER A 101 22.28 23.23 5.31
N THR A 102 21.04 23.24 5.81
CA THR A 102 20.67 23.74 7.14
C THR A 102 20.99 22.75 8.27
N ILE A 103 21.13 21.47 7.94
CA ILE A 103 21.46 20.38 8.87
C ILE A 103 22.98 20.16 8.91
N ASP A 104 23.63 20.18 7.75
CA ASP A 104 25.08 20.10 7.59
C ASP A 104 25.53 21.04 6.47
N SER A 105 26.27 22.08 6.85
CA SER A 105 26.66 23.18 5.97
C SER A 105 27.53 22.75 4.79
N LYS A 106 28.17 21.58 4.84
CA LYS A 106 28.95 21.05 3.70
C LYS A 106 28.10 20.76 2.47
N TYR A 107 26.78 20.58 2.63
CA TYR A 107 25.86 20.40 1.51
C TYR A 107 25.35 21.70 0.90
N SER A 108 25.77 22.87 1.42
CA SER A 108 25.45 24.17 0.81
C SER A 108 26.00 24.35 -0.60
N ALA A 109 26.97 23.51 -1.00
CA ALA A 109 27.47 23.45 -2.38
C ALA A 109 26.47 22.83 -3.37
N PHE A 110 25.43 22.15 -2.90
CA PHE A 110 24.42 21.51 -3.75
C PHE A 110 23.13 22.31 -3.81
N ALA A 111 22.57 22.44 -5.02
CA ALA A 111 21.25 23.04 -5.20
C ALA A 111 20.16 22.26 -4.45
N THR A 112 19.11 22.97 -4.02
CA THR A 112 17.86 22.36 -3.55
C THR A 112 17.34 21.34 -4.56
N GLY A 113 16.86 20.20 -4.06
CA GLY A 113 16.41 19.08 -4.89
C GLY A 113 17.53 18.21 -5.46
N SER A 114 18.81 18.50 -5.17
CA SER A 114 19.93 17.65 -5.59
C SER A 114 19.87 16.25 -4.98
N CYS A 115 20.27 15.24 -5.75
CA CYS A 115 20.42 13.85 -5.30
C CYS A 115 21.38 13.74 -4.09
N ALA A 116 22.36 14.66 -4.00
CA ALA A 116 23.36 14.73 -2.95
C ALA A 116 22.79 14.93 -1.54
N HIS A 117 21.54 15.38 -1.43
CA HIS A 117 20.88 15.55 -0.13
C HIS A 117 20.44 14.19 0.45
N CYS A 118 20.22 13.16 -0.37
CA CYS A 118 19.85 11.82 0.11
C CYS A 118 20.96 10.79 -0.07
N HIS A 119 21.77 10.96 -1.12
CA HIS A 119 22.82 10.02 -1.49
C HIS A 119 24.22 10.55 -1.15
N GLU A 120 25.02 9.69 -0.53
CA GLU A 120 26.46 9.82 -0.37
C GLU A 120 27.14 9.88 -1.73
N GLN A 121 27.83 10.99 -1.99
CA GLN A 121 28.63 11.15 -3.19
C GLN A 121 30.08 10.81 -2.87
N HIS A 122 30.67 9.94 -3.69
CA HIS A 122 32.07 9.52 -3.62
C HIS A 122 32.96 10.40 -4.51
N ALA A 123 32.66 11.68 -4.53
CA ALA A 123 33.43 12.66 -5.25
C ALA A 123 33.92 13.69 -4.23
N SER A 124 35.20 14.03 -4.32
CA SER A 124 35.82 15.08 -3.55
C SER A 124 34.95 16.35 -3.53
N LEU A 125 34.46 16.68 -2.34
CA LEU A 125 33.75 17.92 -2.06
C LEU A 125 34.79 18.97 -1.67
N GLU A 126 35.01 19.93 -2.56
CA GLU A 126 35.98 21.03 -2.37
C GLU A 126 37.42 20.55 -2.07
N GLY A 127 37.81 19.39 -2.61
CA GLY A 127 39.15 18.82 -2.37
C GLY A 127 39.22 17.86 -1.17
N SER A 128 38.12 17.65 -0.43
CA SER A 128 38.04 16.67 0.66
C SER A 128 37.12 15.50 0.27
N GLU A 129 37.59 14.27 0.47
CA GLU A 129 36.73 13.08 0.36
C GLU A 129 36.09 12.83 1.74
N PRO A 130 34.76 12.94 1.87
CA PRO A 130 34.10 12.63 3.12
C PRO A 130 34.29 11.15 3.44
N ALA A 131 34.62 10.82 4.69
CA ALA A 131 34.59 9.43 5.13
C ALA A 131 33.15 8.88 5.02
N PRO A 132 32.95 7.60 4.65
CA PRO A 132 31.64 6.97 4.65
C PRO A 132 30.97 7.12 6.02
N THR A 133 29.64 7.27 6.06
CA THR A 133 28.91 7.42 7.33
C THR A 133 28.93 6.16 8.19
N SER A 134 29.34 5.01 7.63
CA SER A 134 29.45 3.73 8.31
C SER A 134 30.87 3.14 8.18
N PRO A 135 31.43 2.55 9.26
CA PRO A 135 32.69 1.80 9.22
C PRO A 135 32.68 0.61 8.25
N SER A 136 31.49 0.12 7.89
CA SER A 136 31.28 -0.95 6.91
C SER A 136 31.31 -0.46 5.46
N GLY A 137 31.55 0.83 5.23
CA GLY A 137 31.42 1.48 3.93
C GLY A 137 30.00 1.99 3.66
N PRO A 138 29.77 2.59 2.48
CA PRO A 138 28.48 3.18 2.10
C PRO A 138 27.40 2.12 1.99
N ASN A 139 26.14 2.52 2.21
CA ASN A 139 25.00 1.66 1.91
C ASN A 139 25.01 1.25 0.41
N ALA A 140 24.45 0.09 0.06
CA ALA A 140 24.36 -0.38 -1.34
C ALA A 140 23.59 0.56 -2.29
N ALA A 141 22.67 1.37 -1.76
CA ALA A 141 21.97 2.44 -2.45
C ALA A 141 22.64 3.82 -2.28
N MET A 142 23.84 3.86 -1.68
CA MET A 142 24.60 5.06 -1.32
C MET A 142 23.79 6.06 -0.51
N VAL A 143 22.87 5.62 0.36
CA VAL A 143 22.13 6.52 1.25
C VAL A 143 22.90 6.81 2.52
N PHE A 144 22.76 8.03 3.06
CA PHE A 144 23.45 8.47 4.31
C PHE A 144 23.11 7.67 5.55
N SER A 145 21.96 7.01 5.54
CA SER A 145 21.53 6.10 6.59
C SER A 145 20.46 5.18 6.03
N PRO A 146 20.35 3.94 6.55
CA PRO A 146 19.25 3.07 6.18
C PRO A 146 17.91 3.61 6.68
N GLU A 147 16.86 3.20 5.99
CA GLU A 147 15.48 3.15 6.50
C GLU A 147 14.97 4.51 7.05
N GLU A 148 14.29 4.51 8.19
CA GLU A 148 13.63 5.68 8.77
C GLU A 148 14.59 6.80 9.11
N LYS A 149 15.83 6.47 9.49
CA LYS A 149 16.81 7.43 9.97
C LYS A 149 17.12 8.51 8.93
N LEU A 150 17.09 8.14 7.64
CA LEU A 150 17.28 9.11 6.56
C LEU A 150 16.10 10.07 6.51
N CYS A 151 14.88 9.54 6.53
CA CYS A 151 13.65 10.30 6.43
C CYS A 151 13.48 11.25 7.62
N PHE A 152 13.69 10.76 8.84
CA PHE A 152 13.56 11.55 10.07
C PHE A 152 14.60 12.66 10.21
N THR A 153 15.69 12.64 9.45
CA THR A 153 16.60 13.79 9.46
C THR A 153 15.90 15.06 8.97
N CYS A 154 14.89 14.96 8.11
CA CYS A 154 14.11 16.10 7.65
C CYS A 154 12.66 16.08 8.15
N HIS A 155 12.10 14.91 8.49
CA HIS A 155 10.70 14.72 8.86
C HIS A 155 10.47 14.56 10.38
N ASP A 156 11.30 15.19 11.20
CA ASP A 156 11.19 15.22 12.67
C ASP A 156 10.50 16.48 13.22
N GLY A 157 10.05 17.36 12.34
CA GLY A 157 9.46 18.66 12.71
C GLY A 157 10.46 19.78 12.95
N SER A 158 11.76 19.55 12.78
CA SER A 158 12.81 20.56 12.98
C SER A 158 13.13 21.38 11.72
N ALA A 159 12.70 20.94 10.52
CA ALA A 159 13.07 21.61 9.28
C ALA A 159 12.53 23.05 9.22
N ALA A 160 13.45 24.00 9.00
CA ALA A 160 13.12 25.42 8.90
C ALA A 160 12.15 25.68 7.73
N GLY A 161 11.06 26.41 8.02
CA GLY A 161 10.08 26.87 7.01
C GLY A 161 8.84 25.99 6.84
N GLY A 162 8.72 24.87 7.56
CA GLY A 162 7.50 24.03 7.53
C GLY A 162 7.25 23.27 6.21
N SER A 163 8.26 23.22 5.33
CA SER A 163 8.19 22.54 4.03
C SER A 163 8.16 21.01 4.18
N SER A 164 8.84 20.47 5.19
CA SER A 164 8.70 19.07 5.58
C SER A 164 7.64 18.94 6.68
N ARG A 165 6.81 17.91 6.57
CA ARG A 165 5.86 17.57 7.61
C ARG A 165 6.54 16.75 8.70
N ASP A 166 6.24 17.08 9.96
CA ASP A 166 6.60 16.28 11.13
C ASP A 166 5.82 14.95 11.07
N ILE A 167 6.54 13.89 10.70
CA ILE A 167 5.99 12.53 10.68
C ILE A 167 6.50 11.70 11.84
N LEU A 168 7.66 12.07 12.42
CA LEU A 168 8.25 11.37 13.55
C LEU A 168 7.28 11.35 14.74
N THR A 169 6.57 12.45 15.00
CA THR A 169 5.62 12.50 16.11
C THR A 169 4.47 11.50 15.95
N GLN A 170 4.01 11.22 14.73
CA GLN A 170 2.98 10.19 14.52
C GLN A 170 3.50 8.78 14.82
N PHE A 171 4.76 8.50 14.52
CA PHE A 171 5.36 7.21 14.87
C PHE A 171 5.73 7.09 16.36
N ASN A 172 5.51 8.12 17.17
CA ASN A 172 5.53 8.04 18.63
C ASN A 172 4.16 7.73 19.23
N GLU A 173 3.10 7.71 18.42
CA GLU A 173 1.75 7.38 18.89
C GLU A 173 1.66 5.93 19.36
N THR A 174 0.69 5.70 20.25
CA THR A 174 0.49 4.37 20.88
C THR A 174 0.15 3.31 19.84
N TYR A 175 -0.73 3.65 18.90
CA TYR A 175 -1.13 2.76 17.82
C TYR A 175 -0.58 3.30 16.51
N ARG A 176 0.29 2.54 15.85
CA ARG A 176 1.02 3.00 14.67
C ARG A 176 1.39 1.85 13.74
N HIS A 177 1.81 2.18 12.53
CA HIS A 177 2.59 1.22 11.74
C HIS A 177 3.98 1.09 12.36
N PRO A 178 4.44 -0.13 12.66
CA PRO A 178 5.64 -0.32 13.46
C PRO A 178 6.88 -0.41 12.55
N ILE A 179 7.25 0.74 11.99
CA ILE A 179 8.35 0.87 11.03
C ILE A 179 9.73 0.66 11.65
N ASP A 180 9.82 0.69 12.97
CA ASP A 180 11.06 0.61 13.74
C ASP A 180 11.33 -0.80 14.31
N LEU A 181 10.51 -1.79 13.98
CA LEU A 181 10.63 -3.15 14.54
C LEU A 181 11.79 -3.95 13.98
N TYR A 182 12.12 -3.73 12.71
CA TYR A 182 13.10 -4.50 11.99
C TYR A 182 14.09 -3.56 11.34
N SER A 183 15.31 -4.03 11.14
CA SER A 183 16.30 -3.30 10.36
C SER A 183 17.01 -4.23 9.39
N GLY A 184 17.34 -3.71 8.22
CA GLY A 184 17.94 -4.42 7.10
C GLY A 184 17.02 -5.40 6.40
N ARG A 185 15.71 -5.36 6.65
CA ARG A 185 14.73 -6.21 5.93
C ARG A 185 14.32 -5.58 4.62
N HIS A 186 14.19 -4.26 4.60
CA HIS A 186 13.91 -3.53 3.39
C HIS A 186 15.14 -3.48 2.50
N THR A 187 15.03 -4.07 1.32
CA THR A 187 16.02 -3.92 0.27
C THR A 187 15.50 -2.88 -0.73
N LEU A 188 16.21 -1.76 -0.85
CA LEU A 188 15.91 -0.68 -1.82
C LEU A 188 16.10 -1.12 -3.30
N SER A 189 16.10 -2.42 -3.56
CA SER A 189 16.39 -3.03 -4.86
C SER A 189 15.12 -3.55 -5.51
N LYS A 190 15.16 -3.73 -6.84
CA LYS A 190 14.11 -4.45 -7.57
C LYS A 190 13.89 -5.88 -7.07
N LEU A 191 14.71 -6.42 -6.16
CA LEU A 191 14.53 -7.76 -5.62
C LEU A 191 13.27 -7.87 -4.74
N GLU A 192 12.77 -6.77 -4.16
CA GLU A 192 11.46 -6.77 -3.50
C GLU A 192 10.28 -6.72 -4.47
N TYR A 193 10.53 -6.30 -5.71
CA TYR A 193 9.55 -6.21 -6.78
C TYR A 193 9.74 -7.38 -7.77
N GLY A 194 8.96 -8.46 -7.65
CA GLY A 194 8.96 -9.58 -8.60
C GLY A 194 9.44 -10.93 -8.04
N LYS A 195 8.89 -12.02 -8.64
CA LYS A 195 8.81 -13.41 -8.12
C LYS A 195 7.89 -13.58 -6.91
N ASN A 196 6.71 -12.94 -6.93
CA ASN A 196 5.69 -13.00 -5.86
C ASN A 196 6.18 -12.41 -4.54
N GLY A 197 6.94 -11.31 -4.57
CA GLY A 197 7.45 -10.64 -3.38
C GLY A 197 8.16 -11.53 -2.36
N ALA A 198 8.89 -12.58 -2.79
CA ALA A 198 9.54 -13.52 -1.87
C ALA A 198 10.33 -12.88 -0.70
N PRO A 199 11.06 -11.75 -0.86
CA PRO A 199 11.72 -11.09 0.27
C PRO A 199 10.81 -10.17 1.11
N PHE A 200 9.51 -10.09 0.80
CA PHE A 200 8.50 -9.30 1.52
C PHE A 200 7.43 -10.19 2.21
N ARG A 201 7.67 -11.51 2.34
CA ARG A 201 6.66 -12.48 2.81
C ARG A 201 7.09 -13.22 4.07
N GLY A 202 6.09 -13.74 4.80
CA GLY A 202 6.29 -14.52 6.01
C GLY A 202 7.12 -13.75 7.05
N SER A 203 8.25 -14.33 7.47
CA SER A 203 9.18 -13.72 8.43
C SER A 203 9.87 -12.46 7.91
N LEU A 204 9.82 -12.19 6.61
CA LEU A 204 10.42 -10.99 6.00
C LEU A 204 9.42 -9.86 5.78
N ARG A 205 8.12 -10.08 6.01
CA ARG A 205 7.12 -9.00 5.97
C ARG A 205 7.51 -7.89 6.96
N HIS A 206 7.50 -6.66 6.47
CA HIS A 206 7.85 -5.45 7.21
C HIS A 206 7.00 -4.27 6.67
N VAL A 207 7.20 -3.09 7.24
CA VAL A 207 6.62 -1.84 6.75
C VAL A 207 7.63 -0.73 7.03
N GLU A 208 7.94 0.05 6.02
CA GLU A 208 8.94 1.13 6.11
C GLU A 208 8.44 2.35 5.34
N CYS A 209 9.11 3.49 5.47
CA CYS A 209 8.77 4.70 4.73
C CYS A 209 8.62 4.44 3.21
N THR A 210 9.56 3.69 2.64
CA THR A 210 9.63 3.41 1.19
C THR A 210 8.69 2.31 0.71
N ASP A 211 8.05 1.58 1.63
CA ASP A 211 6.98 0.65 1.28
C ASP A 211 5.68 1.34 0.88
N CYS A 212 5.49 2.56 1.37
CA CYS A 212 4.31 3.39 1.16
C CYS A 212 4.61 4.66 0.36
N HIS A 213 5.84 5.15 0.37
CA HIS A 213 6.24 6.35 -0.36
C HIS A 213 7.38 6.09 -1.34
N ASN A 214 7.35 6.75 -2.49
CA ASN A 214 8.48 6.76 -3.41
C ASN A 214 9.11 8.15 -3.41
N PRO A 215 10.28 8.36 -2.76
CA PRO A 215 10.89 9.68 -2.65
C PRO A 215 11.28 10.27 -4.00
N HIS A 216 11.41 9.44 -5.04
CA HIS A 216 11.75 9.89 -6.38
C HIS A 216 10.55 10.43 -7.16
N VAL A 217 9.31 10.19 -6.76
CA VAL A 217 8.14 10.64 -7.54
C VAL A 217 6.95 11.14 -6.71
N ALA A 218 6.95 10.94 -5.39
CA ALA A 218 5.91 11.44 -4.50
C ALA A 218 5.81 12.96 -4.62
N GLN A 219 4.58 13.46 -4.65
CA GLN A 219 4.26 14.88 -4.82
C GLN A 219 3.42 15.39 -3.65
N PRO A 220 3.40 16.70 -3.37
CA PRO A 220 2.48 17.25 -2.39
C PRO A 220 1.02 16.99 -2.78
N GLY A 221 0.17 16.77 -1.78
CA GLY A 221 -1.26 16.58 -1.94
C GLY A 221 -1.79 15.40 -1.16
N THR A 222 -3.03 15.52 -0.69
CA THR A 222 -3.75 14.46 0.01
C THR A 222 -4.73 13.76 -0.93
N GLN A 223 -5.46 12.78 -0.41
CA GLN A 223 -6.60 12.19 -1.10
C GLN A 223 -7.70 13.25 -1.28
N THR A 224 -8.40 13.20 -2.40
CA THR A 224 -9.51 14.10 -2.70
C THR A 224 -10.76 13.28 -2.98
N PHE A 225 -11.85 13.57 -2.27
CA PHE A 225 -13.14 12.97 -2.58
C PHE A 225 -13.71 13.62 -3.85
N ASP A 226 -13.73 12.87 -4.95
CA ASP A 226 -14.31 13.26 -6.23
C ASP A 226 -15.81 12.90 -6.23
N THR A 227 -16.67 13.92 -6.14
CA THR A 227 -18.12 13.76 -6.25
C THR A 227 -18.60 13.52 -7.68
N SER A 228 -17.78 13.88 -8.68
CA SER A 228 -18.10 13.73 -10.11
C SER A 228 -17.76 12.33 -10.61
N ASN A 229 -16.74 11.69 -10.04
CA ASN A 229 -16.36 10.31 -10.32
C ASN A 229 -16.18 9.51 -9.02
N PRO A 230 -17.26 9.28 -8.26
CA PRO A 230 -17.18 8.69 -6.91
C PRO A 230 -16.56 7.28 -6.89
N GLN A 231 -16.60 6.55 -8.00
CA GLN A 231 -15.97 5.24 -8.18
C GLN A 231 -14.42 5.29 -8.18
N ASN A 232 -13.85 6.50 -8.27
CA ASN A 232 -12.41 6.75 -8.30
C ASN A 232 -11.87 7.27 -6.95
N ASN A 233 -12.70 7.32 -5.90
CA ASN A 233 -12.30 7.73 -4.55
C ASN A 233 -11.47 6.66 -3.80
N ASN A 234 -10.70 5.87 -4.54
CA ASN A 234 -9.68 4.96 -4.02
C ASN A 234 -8.39 5.01 -4.84
N LEU A 235 -8.28 5.93 -5.81
CA LEU A 235 -7.08 6.12 -6.63
C LEU A 235 -5.88 6.58 -5.79
N VAL A 236 -4.69 6.08 -6.11
CA VAL A 236 -3.43 6.48 -5.47
C VAL A 236 -3.29 8.02 -5.44
N SER A 237 -3.06 8.57 -4.25
CA SER A 237 -2.84 9.99 -4.05
C SER A 237 -1.44 10.42 -4.50
N ASN A 238 -1.21 11.74 -4.59
CA ASN A 238 0.07 12.30 -4.99
C ASN A 238 1.25 11.82 -4.12
N VAL A 239 1.04 11.65 -2.82
CA VAL A 239 2.08 11.21 -1.87
C VAL A 239 2.43 9.73 -1.99
N LEU A 240 1.53 8.92 -2.56
CA LEU A 240 1.71 7.47 -2.77
C LEU A 240 2.13 7.12 -4.21
N LYS A 241 2.40 8.13 -5.06
CA LYS A 241 2.80 7.91 -6.45
C LYS A 241 4.03 7.03 -6.57
N GLY A 242 4.06 6.19 -7.59
CA GLY A 242 5.21 5.33 -7.93
C GLY A 242 5.48 4.19 -6.96
N VAL A 243 4.63 4.01 -5.96
CA VAL A 243 4.70 2.91 -5.01
C VAL A 243 3.99 1.72 -5.64
N TRP A 244 4.56 0.54 -5.48
CA TRP A 244 3.96 -0.69 -5.98
C TRP A 244 2.93 -1.24 -5.00
N GLY A 245 2.07 -2.13 -5.48
CA GLY A 245 1.11 -2.83 -4.65
C GLY A 245 0.72 -4.16 -5.26
N VAL A 246 -0.32 -4.78 -4.73
CA VAL A 246 -0.84 -6.07 -5.20
C VAL A 246 -2.35 -6.00 -5.39
N ASP A 247 -2.81 -6.64 -6.45
CA ASP A 247 -4.21 -6.77 -6.77
C ASP A 247 -4.63 -8.23 -6.56
N PRO A 248 -5.48 -8.53 -5.55
CA PRO A 248 -5.93 -9.89 -5.32
C PRO A 248 -6.78 -10.41 -6.48
N THR A 249 -6.58 -11.67 -6.86
CA THR A 249 -7.54 -12.37 -7.70
C THR A 249 -8.67 -12.88 -6.81
N PHE A 250 -9.78 -12.13 -6.77
CA PHE A 250 -10.94 -12.47 -5.96
C PHE A 250 -11.65 -13.73 -6.49
N GLY A 251 -11.87 -14.69 -5.60
CA GLY A 251 -12.67 -15.88 -5.86
C GLY A 251 -14.10 -15.73 -5.35
N ALA A 252 -14.72 -16.85 -4.98
CA ALA A 252 -16.03 -16.87 -4.35
C ALA A 252 -16.08 -16.04 -3.06
N ALA A 253 -17.29 -15.66 -2.63
CA ALA A 253 -17.50 -14.93 -1.38
C ALA A 253 -16.80 -15.62 -0.20
N TRP A 254 -16.19 -14.81 0.67
CA TRP A 254 -15.52 -15.24 1.91
C TRP A 254 -14.40 -16.26 1.71
N THR A 255 -13.70 -16.19 0.58
CA THR A 255 -12.52 -17.01 0.30
C THR A 255 -11.24 -16.19 0.38
N VAL A 256 -10.18 -16.78 0.93
CA VAL A 256 -8.85 -16.18 1.03
C VAL A 256 -8.21 -16.15 -0.36
N PRO A 257 -7.86 -14.98 -0.91
CA PRO A 257 -7.13 -14.92 -2.17
C PRO A 257 -5.75 -15.56 -2.03
N THR A 258 -5.41 -16.46 -2.96
CA THR A 258 -4.09 -17.13 -3.02
C THR A 258 -3.26 -16.69 -4.22
N SER A 259 -3.87 -15.95 -5.15
CA SER A 259 -3.22 -15.39 -6.34
C SER A 259 -3.35 -13.88 -6.33
N PHE A 260 -2.26 -13.20 -6.69
CA PHE A 260 -2.16 -11.75 -6.68
C PHE A 260 -1.39 -11.29 -7.92
N THR A 261 -1.81 -10.17 -8.49
CA THR A 261 -1.08 -9.49 -9.56
C THR A 261 -0.32 -8.31 -8.96
N GLU A 262 1.00 -8.31 -9.03
CA GLU A 262 1.81 -7.14 -8.65
C GLU A 262 1.49 -5.95 -9.59
N LYS A 263 1.27 -4.78 -8.99
CA LYS A 263 1.00 -3.52 -9.69
C LYS A 263 2.18 -2.58 -9.48
N ILE A 264 2.91 -2.28 -10.55
CA ILE A 264 4.13 -1.45 -10.50
C ILE A 264 3.97 -0.33 -11.55
N PRO A 265 3.53 0.89 -11.18
CA PRO A 265 3.06 1.28 -9.84
C PRO A 265 1.64 0.80 -9.53
N ALA A 266 1.25 0.89 -8.26
CA ALA A 266 -0.13 0.80 -7.82
C ALA A 266 -0.95 1.96 -8.42
N VAL A 267 -2.23 1.68 -8.66
CA VAL A 267 -3.20 2.66 -9.17
C VAL A 267 -4.30 2.95 -8.16
N LYS A 268 -4.51 2.06 -7.18
CA LYS A 268 -5.46 2.24 -6.07
C LYS A 268 -4.78 2.03 -4.72
N GLU A 269 -5.17 2.78 -3.71
CA GLU A 269 -4.53 2.75 -2.39
C GLU A 269 -4.57 1.35 -1.76
N TYR A 270 -5.72 0.65 -1.86
CA TYR A 270 -5.85 -0.69 -1.29
C TYR A 270 -4.76 -1.64 -1.80
N GLN A 271 -4.24 -1.44 -3.01
CA GLN A 271 -3.22 -2.33 -3.58
C GLN A 271 -1.92 -2.23 -2.77
N ILE A 272 -1.60 -1.03 -2.27
CA ILE A 272 -0.46 -0.79 -1.40
C ILE A 272 -0.72 -1.43 -0.03
N CYS A 273 -1.92 -1.24 0.55
CA CYS A 273 -2.27 -1.80 1.87
C CYS A 273 -2.32 -3.33 1.86
N LEU A 274 -2.98 -3.95 0.88
CA LEU A 274 -3.13 -5.40 0.78
C LEU A 274 -1.81 -6.12 0.49
N LYS A 275 -0.76 -5.40 0.09
CA LYS A 275 0.60 -5.93 0.05
C LYS A 275 1.01 -6.49 1.43
N CYS A 276 0.62 -5.83 2.52
CA CYS A 276 0.98 -6.21 3.90
C CYS A 276 -0.17 -6.88 4.66
N HIS A 277 -1.40 -6.48 4.36
CA HIS A 277 -2.62 -6.84 5.11
C HIS A 277 -3.40 -8.03 4.49
N SER A 278 -2.76 -8.81 3.61
CA SER A 278 -3.39 -9.99 3.01
C SER A 278 -2.45 -11.18 2.97
N ASN A 279 -2.98 -12.31 2.53
CA ASN A 279 -2.25 -13.55 2.27
C ASN A 279 -1.06 -13.35 1.32
N TYR A 280 -1.01 -12.24 0.58
CA TYR A 280 0.20 -11.85 -0.11
C TYR A 280 1.37 -11.81 0.86
N ALA A 281 1.39 -10.93 1.87
CA ALA A 281 2.50 -10.90 2.83
C ALA A 281 2.57 -12.16 3.72
N PHE A 282 1.43 -12.68 4.18
CA PHE A 282 1.45 -13.77 5.17
C PHE A 282 1.79 -15.14 4.58
N ASN A 283 1.37 -15.43 3.34
CA ASN A 283 1.67 -16.65 2.59
C ASN A 283 1.34 -17.97 3.32
N THR A 284 0.21 -18.02 4.03
CA THR A 284 -0.24 -19.25 4.72
C THR A 284 -1.56 -19.79 4.18
N GLY A 285 -2.36 -18.96 3.51
CA GLY A 285 -3.69 -19.30 3.01
C GLY A 285 -4.75 -19.47 4.09
N SER A 286 -4.47 -19.12 5.36
CA SER A 286 -5.35 -19.43 6.50
C SER A 286 -6.49 -18.45 6.73
N GLY A 287 -6.42 -17.22 6.18
CA GLY A 287 -7.44 -16.18 6.39
C GLY A 287 -7.42 -15.51 7.77
N SER A 288 -6.61 -16.05 8.68
CA SER A 288 -6.27 -15.51 9.99
C SER A 288 -4.81 -15.82 10.29
N TYR A 289 -4.07 -14.83 10.76
CA TYR A 289 -2.62 -14.82 10.84
C TYR A 289 -2.18 -14.41 12.23
N SER A 290 -1.33 -15.22 12.86
CA SER A 290 -0.72 -14.85 14.13
C SER A 290 0.25 -13.69 13.93
N VAL A 291 0.20 -12.71 14.82
CA VAL A 291 1.12 -11.58 14.87
C VAL A 291 1.60 -11.40 16.31
N SER A 292 2.90 -11.20 16.51
CA SER A 292 3.49 -10.97 17.84
C SER A 292 3.72 -9.48 18.12
N ASP A 293 3.81 -8.67 17.07
CA ASP A 293 4.38 -7.32 17.16
C ASP A 293 3.36 -6.24 16.79
N SER A 294 2.07 -6.50 17.03
CA SER A 294 1.01 -5.52 16.74
C SER A 294 0.98 -4.42 17.82
N PRO A 295 1.19 -3.14 17.48
CA PRO A 295 1.03 -2.04 18.44
C PRO A 295 -0.38 -1.93 19.04
N SER A 296 -1.39 -2.49 18.37
CA SER A 296 -2.75 -2.62 18.90
C SER A 296 -2.97 -3.77 19.90
N GLY A 297 -1.91 -4.47 20.31
CA GLY A 297 -1.99 -5.59 21.25
C GLY A 297 -2.76 -6.81 20.73
N LEU A 298 -2.83 -6.98 19.40
CA LEU A 298 -3.46 -8.14 18.77
C LEU A 298 -2.48 -9.30 18.70
N SER A 299 -2.95 -10.52 19.00
CA SER A 299 -2.20 -11.76 18.80
C SER A 299 -2.46 -12.41 17.42
N SER A 300 -3.52 -11.96 16.74
CA SER A 300 -3.87 -12.39 15.39
C SER A 300 -4.59 -11.29 14.63
N VAL A 301 -4.38 -11.25 13.31
CA VAL A 301 -5.13 -10.42 12.37
C VAL A 301 -5.78 -11.30 11.32
N THR A 302 -6.92 -10.89 10.79
CA THR A 302 -7.61 -11.57 9.69
C THR A 302 -7.08 -11.12 8.33
N ASP A 303 -7.47 -11.80 7.26
CA ASP A 303 -7.10 -11.40 5.90
C ASP A 303 -8.02 -10.30 5.35
N GLN A 304 -7.48 -9.10 5.15
CA GLN A 304 -8.28 -7.97 4.66
C GLN A 304 -8.72 -8.16 3.20
N ALA A 305 -7.97 -8.88 2.36
CA ALA A 305 -8.39 -9.14 0.99
C ALA A 305 -9.61 -10.10 0.95
N MET A 306 -9.66 -11.10 1.84
CA MET A 306 -10.85 -11.94 2.02
C MET A 306 -12.06 -11.10 2.46
N GLU A 307 -11.86 -10.19 3.41
CA GLU A 307 -12.93 -9.37 3.99
C GLU A 307 -13.49 -8.35 2.99
N PHE A 308 -12.62 -7.73 2.18
CA PHE A 308 -13.01 -6.77 1.15
C PHE A 308 -13.33 -7.41 -0.20
N ASN A 309 -13.45 -8.75 -0.27
CA ASN A 309 -13.81 -9.44 -1.51
C ASN A 309 -15.16 -8.90 -2.04
N PRO A 310 -15.21 -8.34 -3.27
CA PRO A 310 -16.45 -7.78 -3.82
C PRO A 310 -17.58 -8.80 -4.03
N ALA A 311 -17.29 -10.10 -3.97
CA ALA A 311 -18.32 -11.15 -3.97
C ALA A 311 -19.00 -11.32 -2.60
N ASN A 312 -18.49 -10.70 -1.54
CA ASN A 312 -19.09 -10.73 -0.20
C ASN A 312 -20.45 -10.03 -0.20
N ALA A 313 -21.38 -10.51 0.64
CA ALA A 313 -22.73 -9.95 0.73
C ALA A 313 -22.74 -8.51 1.26
N SER A 314 -21.73 -8.12 2.02
CA SER A 314 -21.49 -6.71 2.35
C SER A 314 -20.01 -6.42 2.56
N TYR A 315 -19.61 -5.20 2.23
CA TYR A 315 -18.26 -4.68 2.43
C TYR A 315 -18.25 -3.15 2.37
N HIS A 316 -17.27 -2.53 3.02
CA HIS A 316 -16.92 -1.14 2.76
C HIS A 316 -16.15 -1.04 1.43
N PRO A 317 -16.46 -0.07 0.55
CA PRO A 317 -16.06 -0.07 -0.85
C PRO A 317 -14.60 0.39 -1.09
N VAL A 318 -13.62 -0.20 -0.41
CA VAL A 318 -12.19 0.14 -0.61
C VAL A 318 -11.64 -0.40 -1.94
N VAL A 319 -12.11 -1.57 -2.39
CA VAL A 319 -11.66 -2.22 -3.63
C VAL A 319 -12.41 -1.68 -4.85
N THR A 320 -13.72 -1.61 -4.72
CA THR A 320 -14.68 -1.27 -5.77
C THR A 320 -15.99 -0.82 -5.15
N THR A 321 -16.85 -0.21 -5.96
CA THR A 321 -18.23 0.17 -5.61
C THR A 321 -18.97 -1.01 -4.97
N ALA A 322 -19.86 -0.71 -4.01
CA ALA A 322 -20.75 -1.68 -3.40
C ALA A 322 -22.01 -1.98 -4.25
N ASN A 323 -22.24 -1.23 -5.33
CA ASN A 323 -23.38 -1.37 -6.24
C ASN A 323 -23.01 -2.18 -7.50
N LEU A 324 -22.42 -3.37 -7.34
CA LEU A 324 -22.08 -4.27 -8.46
C LEU A 324 -23.30 -5.06 -9.00
N GLY A 325 -24.44 -4.39 -9.18
CA GLY A 325 -25.69 -5.02 -9.66
C GLY A 325 -26.65 -5.52 -8.58
N ASN A 326 -26.41 -5.20 -7.30
CA ASN A 326 -27.35 -5.46 -6.20
C ASN A 326 -28.29 -4.26 -6.00
N ALA A 327 -29.61 -4.50 -6.03
CA ALA A 327 -30.66 -3.47 -5.90
C ALA A 327 -30.80 -2.86 -4.47
N ASN A 328 -29.96 -3.26 -3.52
CA ASN A 328 -30.12 -2.99 -2.09
C ASN A 328 -29.04 -2.03 -1.53
N SER A 329 -28.67 -0.98 -2.28
CA SER A 329 -27.76 0.06 -1.78
C SER A 329 -28.23 0.65 -0.44
N LEU A 330 -27.30 1.17 0.36
CA LEU A 330 -27.66 1.96 1.53
C LEU A 330 -28.36 3.25 1.08
N LEU A 331 -29.39 3.66 1.83
CA LEU A 331 -30.05 4.94 1.60
C LEU A 331 -29.08 6.09 1.93
N ALA A 332 -29.11 7.17 1.15
CA ALA A 332 -28.32 8.39 1.40
C ALA A 332 -28.53 8.92 2.82
N SER A 333 -29.74 8.82 3.36
CA SER A 333 -30.07 9.25 4.71
C SER A 333 -29.36 8.47 5.82
N ARG A 334 -28.87 7.26 5.51
CA ARG A 334 -28.11 6.39 6.43
C ARG A 334 -26.60 6.70 6.41
N LEU A 335 -26.17 7.69 5.63
CA LEU A 335 -24.79 8.14 5.49
C LEU A 335 -24.67 9.64 5.80
N GLY A 336 -23.54 10.06 6.35
CA GLY A 336 -23.16 11.46 6.48
C GLY A 336 -22.42 11.96 5.23
N PRO A 337 -22.32 13.28 5.02
CA PRO A 337 -21.45 13.85 3.99
C PRO A 337 -19.97 13.43 4.17
N PRO A 338 -19.20 13.28 3.08
CA PRO A 338 -19.63 13.37 1.68
C PRO A 338 -20.25 12.05 1.16
N TRP A 339 -20.29 11.00 1.97
CA TRP A 339 -20.76 9.65 1.62
C TRP A 339 -22.25 9.55 1.27
N ASN A 340 -23.05 10.56 1.59
CA ASN A 340 -24.46 10.59 1.21
C ASN A 340 -24.70 11.02 -0.25
N SER A 341 -23.66 11.44 -0.98
CA SER A 341 -23.78 11.99 -2.35
C SER A 341 -23.95 10.93 -3.44
N ALA A 342 -23.29 9.77 -3.33
CA ALA A 342 -23.41 8.65 -4.26
C ALA A 342 -23.38 7.28 -3.54
N PRO A 343 -24.36 6.99 -2.65
CA PRO A 343 -24.35 5.79 -1.81
C PRO A 343 -24.21 4.49 -2.61
N GLY A 344 -23.18 3.74 -2.27
CA GLY A 344 -22.84 2.46 -2.89
C GLY A 344 -22.06 2.59 -4.20
N ASP A 345 -22.16 3.71 -4.93
CA ASP A 345 -21.37 3.95 -6.14
C ASP A 345 -19.95 4.44 -5.81
N GLN A 346 -19.81 5.18 -4.70
CA GLN A 346 -18.51 5.64 -4.24
C GLN A 346 -17.59 4.52 -3.75
N THR A 347 -16.30 4.66 -4.01
CA THR A 347 -15.25 3.93 -3.32
C THR A 347 -14.71 4.74 -2.15
N MET A 348 -13.87 4.13 -1.32
CA MET A 348 -13.18 4.80 -0.22
C MET A 348 -11.73 4.36 -0.08
N TYR A 349 -10.99 5.11 0.71
CA TYR A 349 -9.60 4.86 1.07
C TYR A 349 -9.53 4.03 2.36
N CYS A 350 -8.48 3.24 2.52
CA CYS A 350 -8.17 2.64 3.81
C CYS A 350 -7.92 3.74 4.86
N SER A 351 -7.31 4.86 4.45
CA SER A 351 -7.04 6.00 5.32
C SER A 351 -8.24 6.90 5.64
N ASP A 352 -9.41 6.66 5.04
CA ASP A 352 -10.66 7.29 5.50
C ASP A 352 -11.04 6.76 6.90
N CYS A 353 -10.59 5.55 7.24
CA CYS A 353 -10.80 4.91 8.54
C CYS A 353 -9.54 4.91 9.41
N HIS A 354 -8.36 4.74 8.79
CA HIS A 354 -7.08 4.59 9.47
C HIS A 354 -6.20 5.83 9.36
N GLY A 355 -5.87 6.46 10.49
CA GLY A 355 -5.00 7.62 10.54
C GLY A 355 -5.03 8.34 11.87
N ASP A 356 -4.39 9.51 11.89
CA ASP A 356 -4.27 10.31 13.09
C ASP A 356 -5.61 10.90 13.53
N THR A 357 -5.84 10.88 14.84
CA THR A 357 -6.98 11.52 15.50
C THR A 357 -6.96 13.04 15.41
N ASP A 358 -5.78 13.64 15.28
CA ASP A 358 -5.59 15.06 15.10
C ASP A 358 -5.47 15.37 13.60
N SER A 359 -6.51 16.01 13.06
CA SER A 359 -6.58 16.39 11.64
C SER A 359 -5.52 17.44 11.22
N SER A 360 -4.77 18.02 12.17
CA SER A 360 -3.64 18.91 11.86
C SER A 360 -2.35 18.15 11.55
N LYS A 361 -2.30 16.86 11.91
CA LYS A 361 -1.18 15.97 11.62
C LYS A 361 -1.26 15.44 10.18
N PRO A 362 -0.13 15.02 9.58
CA PRO A 362 -0.14 14.48 8.23
C PRO A 362 -1.13 13.33 8.04
N ASP A 363 -2.01 13.43 7.06
CA ASP A 363 -2.99 12.38 6.74
C ASP A 363 -2.30 11.07 6.33
N GLY A 364 -2.94 9.96 6.69
CA GLY A 364 -2.49 8.60 6.36
C GLY A 364 -2.31 7.75 7.62
N PRO A 365 -2.15 6.43 7.45
CA PRO A 365 -2.15 5.49 8.56
C PRO A 365 -0.76 5.43 9.24
N HIS A 366 -0.19 6.54 9.70
CA HIS A 366 1.11 6.51 10.38
C HIS A 366 0.93 6.15 11.86
N GLY A 367 0.17 6.96 12.59
CA GLY A 367 -0.10 6.81 14.01
C GLY A 367 -1.49 7.30 14.41
N SER A 368 -1.95 6.90 15.60
CA SER A 368 -3.22 7.30 16.19
C SER A 368 -3.21 7.06 17.70
N THR A 369 -3.95 7.88 18.42
CA THR A 369 -4.26 7.65 19.85
C THR A 369 -5.38 6.61 20.03
N ASN A 370 -6.15 6.30 18.99
CA ASN A 370 -7.22 5.29 19.04
C ASN A 370 -6.72 3.92 18.57
N LYS A 371 -7.16 2.87 19.28
CA LYS A 371 -6.80 1.48 18.98
C LYS A 371 -7.14 1.11 17.53
N TYR A 372 -6.30 0.28 16.90
CA TYR A 372 -6.40 -0.11 15.49
C TYR A 372 -6.09 1.01 14.48
N LEU A 373 -5.36 2.05 14.91
CA LEU A 373 -5.07 3.23 14.12
C LEU A 373 -6.33 3.98 13.65
N LEU A 374 -7.42 3.95 14.43
CA LEU A 374 -8.67 4.57 13.96
C LEU A 374 -8.57 6.10 13.97
N LYS A 375 -8.94 6.74 12.86
CA LYS A 375 -8.94 8.20 12.72
C LYS A 375 -9.91 8.89 13.68
N TRP A 376 -10.95 8.17 14.12
CA TRP A 376 -11.99 8.73 14.97
C TRP A 376 -12.63 7.67 15.87
N GLY A 377 -13.03 8.08 17.08
CA GLY A 377 -13.83 7.25 17.97
C GLY A 377 -13.19 5.91 18.34
N SER A 378 -14.02 4.97 18.77
CA SER A 378 -13.57 3.64 19.20
C SER A 378 -14.56 2.57 18.76
N TRP A 379 -14.06 1.34 18.60
CA TRP A 379 -14.84 0.15 18.26
C TRP A 379 -14.10 -1.13 18.66
N PRO A 380 -14.80 -2.21 19.08
CA PRO A 380 -16.22 -2.27 19.43
C PRO A 380 -16.53 -1.79 20.86
N THR A 381 -15.48 -1.54 21.64
CA THR A 381 -15.57 -0.98 22.98
C THR A 381 -15.47 0.53 22.94
N GLN A 382 -15.90 1.17 24.03
CA GLN A 382 -15.60 2.55 24.36
C GLN A 382 -14.09 2.73 24.61
N SER A 383 -13.67 3.97 24.90
CA SER A 383 -12.27 4.32 25.13
C SER A 383 -11.62 3.62 26.33
N ASP A 384 -12.42 3.08 27.26
CA ASP A 384 -11.95 2.26 28.37
C ASP A 384 -11.46 0.85 27.95
N GLY A 385 -11.64 0.48 26.68
CA GLY A 385 -11.21 -0.81 26.13
C GLY A 385 -12.01 -2.02 26.61
N THR A 386 -13.09 -1.84 27.38
CA THR A 386 -13.84 -2.95 28.01
C THR A 386 -15.34 -2.82 27.87
N THR A 387 -15.91 -1.62 27.99
CA THR A 387 -17.35 -1.38 27.88
C THR A 387 -17.76 -1.40 26.41
N LEU A 388 -18.72 -2.22 26.04
CA LEU A 388 -19.22 -2.27 24.66
C LEU A 388 -20.14 -1.09 24.34
N TRP A 389 -20.08 -0.58 23.11
CA TRP A 389 -21.08 0.35 22.62
C TRP A 389 -22.45 -0.32 22.52
N THR A 390 -23.49 0.35 23.04
CA THR A 390 -24.88 -0.12 23.02
C THR A 390 -25.79 0.84 22.27
N LEU A 391 -27.02 0.42 21.99
CA LEU A 391 -28.02 1.32 21.40
C LEU A 391 -28.47 2.45 22.34
N ASN A 392 -28.16 2.39 23.65
CA ASN A 392 -28.35 3.53 24.54
C ASN A 392 -27.32 4.65 24.29
N ASP A 393 -26.20 4.32 23.65
CA ASP A 393 -25.11 5.27 23.37
C ASP A 393 -25.25 5.97 22.01
N LEU A 394 -26.38 5.80 21.32
CA LEU A 394 -26.59 6.32 19.96
C LEU A 394 -26.48 7.83 19.82
N SER A 395 -26.50 8.61 20.89
CA SER A 395 -26.22 10.06 20.86
C SER A 395 -24.72 10.38 20.98
N ASN A 396 -23.89 9.46 21.45
CA ASN A 396 -22.46 9.65 21.67
C ASN A 396 -21.69 9.72 20.35
N SER A 397 -20.88 10.77 20.15
CA SER A 397 -20.09 10.97 18.92
C SER A 397 -18.83 10.08 18.85
N GLY A 398 -18.44 9.43 19.95
CA GLY A 398 -17.26 8.56 20.04
C GLY A 398 -17.43 7.17 19.42
N ILE A 399 -18.61 6.83 18.92
CA ILE A 399 -18.83 5.59 18.16
C ILE A 399 -18.16 5.72 16.79
N PHE A 400 -17.17 4.88 16.48
CA PHE A 400 -16.43 4.93 15.21
C PHE A 400 -17.34 4.98 13.98
N CYS A 401 -18.40 4.17 13.95
CA CYS A 401 -19.31 4.06 12.81
C CYS A 401 -19.97 5.41 12.43
N LYS A 402 -20.11 6.34 13.38
CA LYS A 402 -20.69 7.68 13.13
C LYS A 402 -19.80 8.58 12.28
N LEU A 403 -18.54 8.21 12.07
CA LEU A 403 -17.66 8.86 11.11
C LEU A 403 -18.33 8.94 9.73
N CYS A 404 -19.07 7.89 9.35
CA CYS A 404 -19.73 7.81 8.05
C CYS A 404 -21.24 7.53 8.14
N HIS A 405 -21.74 6.89 9.19
CA HIS A 405 -23.12 6.40 9.28
C HIS A 405 -24.02 7.22 10.18
N THR A 406 -25.25 7.42 9.71
CA THR A 406 -26.36 7.95 10.49
C THR A 406 -27.00 6.85 11.34
N LEU A 407 -26.69 6.79 12.64
CA LEU A 407 -27.17 5.71 13.52
C LEU A 407 -28.53 5.98 14.20
N SER A 408 -28.90 7.24 14.45
CA SER A 408 -30.20 7.67 15.00
C SER A 408 -30.49 9.14 14.68
N GLY A 409 -31.71 9.48 14.26
CA GLY A 409 -32.01 10.85 13.79
C GLY A 409 -31.14 11.25 12.59
N SER A 410 -31.09 12.54 12.22
CA SER A 410 -30.19 13.02 11.16
C SER A 410 -28.75 13.03 11.67
N ASN A 411 -27.79 12.48 10.92
CA ASN A 411 -26.38 12.64 11.27
C ASN A 411 -25.95 14.05 10.91
N THR A 412 -25.45 14.80 11.88
CA THR A 412 -24.38 15.74 11.58
C THR A 412 -23.13 14.93 11.32
N GLY A 413 -22.94 14.53 10.07
CA GLY A 413 -21.59 14.35 9.54
C GLY A 413 -20.88 15.70 9.59
N GLY A 414 -20.52 16.14 10.81
CA GLY A 414 -19.65 17.27 11.09
C GLY A 414 -18.20 16.81 11.06
N GLY A 415 -17.87 15.94 10.11
CA GLY A 415 -16.52 15.67 9.68
C GLY A 415 -16.35 16.40 8.36
N ASN A 416 -16.29 17.73 8.41
CA ASN A 416 -15.60 18.40 7.34
C ASN A 416 -14.13 17.94 7.57
N TRP A 417 -13.29 17.65 6.58
CA TRP A 417 -12.87 18.66 5.61
C TRP A 417 -12.83 20.10 6.22
N GLY A 418 -12.70 20.22 7.56
CA GLY A 418 -12.79 21.42 8.41
C GLY A 418 -13.88 21.41 9.53
N HIS A 419 -13.69 20.70 10.64
CA HIS A 419 -14.13 21.07 12.02
C HIS A 419 -15.55 21.63 12.30
N PHE A 420 -16.23 21.03 13.30
CA PHE A 420 -17.44 21.48 14.01
C PHE A 420 -18.69 21.77 13.15
N PHE A 421 -19.79 21.05 13.34
CA PHE A 421 -21.11 21.69 13.53
C PHE A 421 -22.14 20.69 14.08
N TRP A 422 -22.72 21.09 15.23
CA TRP A 422 -23.78 20.46 15.98
C TRP A 422 -25.13 20.76 15.32
N SER A 423 -25.90 19.73 14.99
CA SER A 423 -27.32 19.88 14.65
C SER A 423 -28.08 18.63 15.06
N TYR A 424 -28.54 18.66 16.31
CA TYR A 424 -29.63 17.81 16.77
C TYR A 424 -30.87 18.14 15.94
N ASN A 425 -31.20 17.32 14.95
CA ASN A 425 -32.51 17.34 14.33
C ASN A 425 -33.25 16.05 14.68
N THR A 426 -34.34 16.23 15.43
CA THR A 426 -35.24 15.23 15.98
C THR A 426 -36.17 14.59 14.94
N ASP A 427 -35.85 14.71 13.64
CA ASP A 427 -36.67 14.07 12.61
C ASP A 427 -36.23 12.62 12.37
N SER A 428 -37.20 11.74 12.56
CA SER A 428 -37.21 10.28 12.50
C SER A 428 -36.99 9.68 11.09
N SER A 429 -36.60 10.48 10.11
CA SER A 429 -36.69 10.11 8.69
C SER A 429 -35.40 9.55 8.06
N GLY A 430 -34.27 9.51 8.78
CA GLY A 430 -32.97 9.05 8.23
C GLY A 430 -32.27 7.84 8.86
N GLY A 431 -32.64 7.45 10.09
CA GLY A 431 -32.02 6.32 10.79
C GLY A 431 -32.61 4.96 10.41
N ASN A 432 -31.87 3.88 10.67
CA ASN A 432 -32.43 2.52 10.63
C ASN A 432 -33.44 2.38 11.80
N ASN A 433 -34.69 2.02 11.51
CA ASN A 433 -35.75 1.86 12.51
C ASN A 433 -35.38 0.85 13.60
N VAL A 434 -34.51 -0.14 13.31
CA VAL A 434 -34.00 -1.12 14.30
C VAL A 434 -33.25 -0.46 15.45
N HIS A 435 -32.44 0.58 15.17
CA HIS A 435 -31.64 1.25 16.20
C HIS A 435 -32.48 2.06 17.18
N THR A 436 -33.67 2.50 16.76
CA THR A 436 -34.57 3.30 17.59
C THR A 436 -35.62 2.46 18.33
N GLN A 437 -35.71 1.15 18.05
CA GLN A 437 -36.69 0.28 18.72
C GLN A 437 -36.32 0.06 20.19
N SER A 438 -37.32 0.21 21.07
CA SER A 438 -37.17 0.05 22.52
C SER A 438 -36.66 -1.34 22.93
N TRP A 439 -37.06 -2.38 22.21
CA TRP A 439 -36.68 -3.77 22.49
C TRP A 439 -35.20 -4.07 22.23
N HIS A 440 -34.51 -3.23 21.43
CA HIS A 440 -33.09 -3.42 21.12
C HIS A 440 -32.14 -2.56 21.97
N ARG A 441 -32.66 -1.56 22.69
CA ARG A 441 -31.87 -0.51 23.37
C ARG A 441 -30.70 -1.01 24.25
N ASN A 442 -30.86 -2.16 24.89
CA ASN A 442 -29.88 -2.71 25.83
C ASN A 442 -28.88 -3.69 25.20
N TYR A 443 -28.96 -3.96 23.89
CA TYR A 443 -27.98 -4.80 23.22
C TYR A 443 -26.77 -3.98 22.79
N SER A 444 -25.59 -4.59 22.90
CA SER A 444 -24.36 -4.06 22.33
C SER A 444 -24.41 -4.14 20.81
N CYS A 445 -23.79 -3.19 20.11
CA CYS A 445 -23.78 -3.17 18.65
C CYS A 445 -23.20 -4.47 18.05
N VAL A 446 -22.19 -5.07 18.71
CA VAL A 446 -21.59 -6.36 18.33
C VAL A 446 -22.45 -7.59 18.60
N THR A 447 -23.63 -7.41 19.19
CA THR A 447 -24.68 -8.45 19.20
C THR A 447 -25.19 -8.72 17.79
N CYS A 448 -25.19 -7.69 16.93
CA CYS A 448 -25.73 -7.72 15.58
C CYS A 448 -24.66 -7.54 14.51
N HIS A 449 -23.68 -6.65 14.73
CA HIS A 449 -22.67 -6.27 13.75
C HIS A 449 -21.31 -6.91 14.03
N SER A 450 -20.54 -7.18 12.98
CA SER A 450 -19.18 -7.73 13.08
C SER A 450 -18.26 -6.80 13.89
N ALA A 451 -17.39 -7.38 14.73
CA ALA A 451 -16.35 -6.61 15.41
C ALA A 451 -15.25 -6.11 14.45
N VAL A 452 -15.13 -6.72 13.26
CA VAL A 452 -14.22 -6.29 12.18
C VAL A 452 -15.07 -5.71 11.05
N PRO A 453 -15.22 -4.37 10.93
CA PRO A 453 -16.15 -3.73 10.02
C PRO A 453 -15.51 -3.51 8.64
N HIS A 454 -14.91 -4.53 8.04
CA HIS A 454 -14.38 -4.45 6.68
C HIS A 454 -15.40 -4.96 5.66
N GLY A 455 -15.69 -6.26 5.74
CA GLY A 455 -16.78 -6.91 5.03
C GLY A 455 -17.24 -8.18 5.73
N SER A 456 -18.35 -8.74 5.26
CA SER A 456 -19.00 -9.91 5.83
C SER A 456 -19.60 -10.78 4.74
N LYS A 457 -19.59 -12.09 5.01
CA LYS A 457 -20.37 -13.10 4.28
C LYS A 457 -21.89 -12.87 4.36
N HIS A 458 -22.34 -12.04 5.31
CA HIS A 458 -23.75 -11.66 5.48
C HIS A 458 -23.99 -10.20 5.09
N GLU A 459 -25.24 -9.86 4.81
CA GLU A 459 -25.63 -8.49 4.46
C GLU A 459 -25.41 -7.51 5.63
N ARG A 460 -25.22 -6.22 5.31
CA ARG A 460 -25.19 -5.10 6.29
C ARG A 460 -24.17 -5.26 7.44
N LEU A 461 -23.04 -5.91 7.18
CA LEU A 461 -22.02 -6.26 8.19
C LEU A 461 -22.61 -6.99 9.40
N ILE A 462 -23.72 -7.71 9.21
CA ILE A 462 -24.29 -8.54 10.26
C ILE A 462 -23.37 -9.73 10.50
N VAL A 463 -23.32 -10.14 11.76
CA VAL A 463 -22.59 -11.33 12.21
C VAL A 463 -23.57 -12.31 12.83
N TYR A 464 -23.41 -13.59 12.49
CA TYR A 464 -24.22 -14.65 13.08
C TYR A 464 -23.52 -15.27 14.30
N ALA A 465 -24.30 -15.84 15.21
CA ALA A 465 -23.82 -16.56 16.39
C ALA A 465 -22.90 -17.74 16.02
N SER A 466 -23.06 -18.31 14.82
CA SER A 466 -22.21 -19.35 14.25
C SER A 466 -20.88 -18.84 13.70
N ASP A 467 -20.70 -17.54 13.56
CA ASP A 467 -19.48 -16.98 13.00
C ASP A 467 -18.35 -17.01 14.03
N PRO A 468 -17.11 -17.25 13.57
CA PRO A 468 -15.97 -17.34 14.47
C PRO A 468 -15.54 -15.96 14.97
N ALA A 469 -14.77 -15.94 16.06
CA ALA A 469 -13.95 -14.78 16.40
C ALA A 469 -12.91 -14.52 15.28
N PRO A 470 -12.51 -13.24 15.05
CA PRO A 470 -12.92 -12.06 15.80
C PRO A 470 -14.25 -11.45 15.34
N TYR A 471 -14.84 -11.89 14.22
CA TYR A 471 -16.09 -11.32 13.69
C TYR A 471 -17.22 -11.36 14.70
N ASN A 472 -17.47 -12.53 15.29
CA ASN A 472 -18.26 -12.65 16.51
C ASN A 472 -17.36 -12.27 17.68
N TYR A 473 -17.59 -11.09 18.26
CA TYR A 473 -16.74 -10.55 19.32
C TYR A 473 -16.60 -11.56 20.47
N ASN A 474 -15.35 -11.88 20.84
CA ASN A 474 -14.98 -12.92 21.81
C ASN A 474 -15.58 -14.31 21.55
N GLY A 475 -16.10 -14.56 20.34
CA GLY A 475 -16.69 -15.83 19.92
C GLY A 475 -18.05 -16.15 20.55
N ASN A 476 -18.69 -15.20 21.25
CA ASN A 476 -19.91 -15.50 22.02
C ASN A 476 -20.92 -14.33 22.12
N THR A 477 -20.60 -13.17 21.53
CA THR A 477 -21.42 -11.97 21.68
C THR A 477 -22.59 -11.93 20.70
N ALA A 478 -22.37 -12.33 19.44
CA ALA A 478 -23.39 -12.32 18.40
C ALA A 478 -24.60 -13.18 18.76
N LYS A 479 -25.81 -12.68 18.49
CA LYS A 479 -27.07 -13.41 18.77
C LYS A 479 -27.90 -13.71 17.53
N ILE A 480 -27.64 -13.04 16.41
CA ILE A 480 -28.36 -13.27 15.15
C ILE A 480 -28.03 -14.66 14.61
N THR A 481 -29.03 -15.37 14.09
CA THR A 481 -28.87 -16.69 13.46
C THR A 481 -29.24 -16.68 11.99
N LYS A 482 -30.06 -15.70 11.59
CA LYS A 482 -30.44 -15.46 10.20
C LYS A 482 -30.81 -14.00 10.03
N PHE A 483 -30.42 -13.43 8.90
CA PHE A 483 -30.80 -12.10 8.46
C PHE A 483 -31.04 -12.08 6.96
N THR A 484 -32.12 -11.45 6.51
CA THR A 484 -32.42 -11.28 5.08
C THR A 484 -33.15 -9.95 4.89
N PHE A 485 -32.61 -9.07 4.05
CA PHE A 485 -33.26 -7.80 3.73
C PHE A 485 -33.92 -7.84 2.36
N GLU A 486 -35.25 -7.75 2.30
CA GLU A 486 -35.97 -7.76 1.02
C GLU A 486 -36.08 -6.36 0.39
N SER A 487 -36.53 -5.33 1.13
CA SER A 487 -36.42 -3.90 0.75
C SER A 487 -36.98 -2.96 1.82
N GLY A 488 -36.63 -1.66 1.75
CA GLY A 488 -37.26 -0.60 2.58
C GLY A 488 -36.80 -0.53 4.05
N SER A 489 -37.75 -0.61 4.97
CA SER A 489 -37.56 -0.59 6.43
C SER A 489 -37.47 -2.01 6.96
N TYR A 490 -36.69 -2.22 8.02
CA TYR A 490 -36.51 -3.54 8.58
C TYR A 490 -37.77 -3.98 9.33
N SER A 491 -38.14 -5.24 9.16
CA SER A 491 -39.24 -5.89 9.85
C SER A 491 -38.74 -7.01 10.75
N THR A 492 -39.61 -7.46 11.65
CA THR A 492 -39.35 -8.57 12.56
C THR A 492 -39.07 -9.89 11.82
N SER A 493 -39.63 -10.07 10.62
CA SER A 493 -39.39 -11.24 9.77
C SER A 493 -38.02 -11.24 9.10
N ASP A 494 -37.33 -10.11 9.05
CA ASP A 494 -36.03 -9.97 8.39
C ASP A 494 -34.90 -10.59 9.23
N CYS A 495 -35.16 -10.89 10.50
CA CYS A 495 -34.15 -11.28 11.48
C CYS A 495 -34.61 -12.44 12.37
N GLN A 496 -33.69 -13.37 12.63
CA GLN A 496 -33.86 -14.41 13.66
C GLN A 496 -32.66 -14.34 14.61
N ALA A 497 -32.90 -14.52 15.91
CA ALA A 497 -31.87 -14.48 16.92
C ALA A 497 -32.11 -15.52 18.03
N THR A 498 -31.04 -15.87 18.73
CA THR A 498 -31.03 -16.83 19.87
C THR A 498 -31.59 -16.26 21.17
N CYS A 499 -31.77 -14.94 21.27
CA CYS A 499 -32.37 -14.30 22.44
C CYS A 499 -33.90 -14.40 22.42
N SER A 500 -34.50 -14.55 23.60
CA SER A 500 -35.95 -14.65 23.78
C SER A 500 -36.61 -13.25 23.74
N GLY A 501 -37.60 -13.05 22.87
CA GLY A 501 -38.37 -11.80 22.76
C GLY A 501 -39.11 -11.67 21.43
N ILE A 502 -39.98 -10.65 21.30
CA ILE A 502 -40.50 -10.21 20.00
C ILE A 502 -39.35 -9.47 19.33
N HIS A 503 -38.71 -10.11 18.36
CA HIS A 503 -37.76 -9.48 17.43
C HIS A 503 -38.51 -8.59 16.47
#